data_AF-A0A1G6JF20-F1
#
_entry.id   AF-A0A1G6JF20-F1
#
_cell.length_a   1.000
_cell.length_b   1.000
_cell.length_c   1.000
_cell.angle_alpha   90.00
_cell.angle_beta   90.00
_cell.angle_gamma   90.00
#
_symmetry.space_group_name_H-M   'P 1'
#
loop_
_entity.id
_entity.type
_entity.pdbx_description
1 polymer ?
#
loop_
_entity_poly.entity_id
_entity_poly.type
_entity_poly.pdbx_seq_one_letter_code
_entity_poly.pdbx_strand_id
1 'polypeptide(L)'
;MRIPGAGGVQDIRIYEVAFQDAWELIFDCLNDIGIDVDERDEEHHVIHGHKRKKYFDVTLQDMGDGAVQLFFDQHKKYIEVYTWKPDYSDVDAFYKLYEQRLIEMKAFIRCTSCGHKVRANTKFCPECGTRINFNEDVIDNSDEKKSIFDSIFRSDD
;
A
#
# COMPACT_ATOMS: atom_id res chain seq x y z
N MET A 1 11.30 -2.09 1.94
CA MET A 1 12.46 -2.98 1.73
C MET A 1 11.93 -4.33 1.29
N ARG A 2 12.42 -4.86 0.16
CA ARG A 2 12.03 -6.17 -0.37
C ARG A 2 13.23 -7.11 -0.34
N ILE A 3 13.03 -8.29 0.24
CA ILE A 3 14.01 -9.37 0.38
C ILE A 3 13.47 -10.56 -0.43
N PRO A 4 13.97 -10.77 -1.67
CA PRO A 4 13.62 -11.94 -2.45
C PRO A 4 14.31 -13.20 -1.88
N GLY A 5 13.54 -14.25 -1.62
CA GLY A 5 14.02 -15.55 -1.14
C GLY A 5 13.84 -16.67 -2.17
N ALA A 6 14.41 -17.84 -1.87
CA ALA A 6 14.29 -19.05 -2.69
C ALA A 6 12.88 -19.66 -2.55
N GLY A 7 11.95 -19.19 -3.39
CA GLY A 7 10.55 -19.62 -3.40
C GLY A 7 9.60 -18.75 -2.57
N GLY A 8 10.08 -17.61 -2.04
CA GLY A 8 9.31 -16.68 -1.24
C GLY A 8 9.79 -15.23 -1.38
N VAL A 9 9.08 -14.29 -0.77
CA VAL A 9 9.44 -12.87 -0.71
C VAL A 9 8.94 -12.26 0.58
N GLN A 10 9.83 -11.54 1.25
CA GLN A 10 9.45 -10.65 2.35
C GLN A 10 9.51 -9.22 1.83
N ASP A 11 8.40 -8.49 1.92
CA ASP A 11 8.32 -7.08 1.54
C ASP A 11 7.78 -6.27 2.72
N ILE A 12 8.47 -5.18 3.03
CA ILE A 12 8.22 -4.34 4.20
C ILE A 12 8.03 -2.92 3.70
N ARG A 13 6.85 -2.34 3.94
CA ARG A 13 6.53 -0.98 3.50
C ARG A 13 6.00 -0.15 4.66
N ILE A 14 6.25 1.15 4.58
CA ILE A 14 5.77 2.11 5.57
C ILE A 14 4.72 2.98 4.89
N TYR A 15 3.59 3.17 5.56
CA TYR A 15 2.48 3.99 5.07
C TYR A 15 2.07 5.01 6.13
N GLU A 16 1.79 6.23 5.68
CA GLU A 16 1.23 7.30 6.52
C GLU A 16 -0.30 7.20 6.49
N VAL A 17 -0.83 6.42 7.42
CA VAL A 17 -2.26 6.11 7.59
C VAL A 17 -2.55 5.74 9.03
N ALA A 18 -3.78 6.00 9.47
CA ALA A 18 -4.24 5.55 10.78
C ALA A 18 -4.20 4.02 10.86
N PHE A 19 -3.80 3.52 12.03
CA PHE A 19 -3.61 2.08 12.27
C PHE A 19 -4.87 1.25 11.98
N GLN A 20 -6.02 1.72 12.47
CA GLN A 20 -7.29 1.01 12.31
C GLN A 20 -7.73 0.92 10.85
N ASP A 21 -7.62 2.02 10.10
CA ASP A 21 -7.95 2.06 8.67
C ASP A 21 -7.03 1.11 7.86
N ALA A 22 -5.74 1.12 8.18
CA ALA A 22 -4.76 0.24 7.53
C ALA A 22 -5.06 -1.24 7.80
N TRP A 23 -5.42 -1.58 9.03
CA TRP A 23 -5.74 -2.94 9.45
C TRP A 23 -6.98 -3.49 8.73
N GLU A 24 -8.05 -2.70 8.66
CA GLU A 24 -9.28 -3.09 7.96
C GLU A 24 -9.04 -3.27 6.46
N LEU A 25 -8.29 -2.34 5.83
CA LEU A 25 -7.96 -2.41 4.42
C LEU A 25 -7.18 -3.66 4.02
N ILE A 26 -6.27 -4.13 4.89
CA ILE A 26 -5.48 -5.34 4.62
C ILE A 26 -6.41 -6.53 4.42
N PHE A 27 -7.39 -6.72 5.31
CA PHE A 27 -8.35 -7.83 5.19
C PHE A 27 -9.15 -7.77 3.90
N ASP A 28 -9.67 -6.59 3.56
CA ASP A 28 -10.42 -6.43 2.33
C ASP A 28 -9.55 -6.70 1.09
N CYS A 29 -8.24 -6.38 1.14
CA CYS A 29 -7.32 -6.64 0.03
C CYS A 29 -7.00 -8.14 -0.09
N LEU A 30 -6.80 -8.83 1.05
CA LEU A 30 -6.56 -10.26 1.07
C LEU A 30 -7.75 -11.05 0.50
N ASN A 31 -8.97 -10.66 0.86
CA ASN A 31 -10.20 -11.26 0.35
C ASN A 31 -10.32 -11.11 -1.18
N ASP A 32 -10.06 -9.92 -1.72
CA ASP A 32 -10.15 -9.65 -3.16
C ASP A 32 -9.15 -10.45 -3.99
N ILE A 33 -7.96 -10.72 -3.43
CA ILE A 33 -6.91 -11.50 -4.10
C ILE A 33 -7.18 -13.00 -3.99
N GLY A 34 -8.14 -13.40 -3.15
CA GLY A 34 -8.47 -14.80 -2.87
C GLY A 34 -7.37 -15.50 -2.07
N ILE A 35 -6.84 -14.82 -1.05
CA ILE A 35 -6.01 -15.46 -0.02
C ILE A 35 -6.96 -15.86 1.12
N ASP A 36 -7.03 -17.15 1.40
CA ASP A 36 -7.84 -17.69 2.49
C ASP A 36 -7.15 -17.38 3.83
N VAL A 37 -7.85 -16.73 4.75
CA VAL A 37 -7.30 -16.38 6.07
C VAL A 37 -7.55 -17.53 7.05
N ASP A 38 -6.47 -18.12 7.55
CA ASP A 38 -6.51 -19.25 8.49
C ASP A 38 -6.68 -18.79 9.94
N GLU A 39 -5.88 -17.80 10.34
CA GLU A 39 -5.81 -17.30 11.70
C GLU A 39 -5.60 -15.78 11.73
N ARG A 40 -6.22 -15.14 12.72
CA ARG A 40 -6.11 -13.70 12.96
C ARG A 40 -5.75 -13.51 14.42
N ASP A 41 -4.52 -13.07 14.66
CA ASP A 41 -4.09 -12.63 15.96
C ASP A 41 -4.30 -11.11 16.05
N GLU A 42 -5.35 -10.70 16.76
CA GLU A 42 -5.66 -9.29 16.99
C GLU A 42 -4.75 -8.65 18.06
N GLU A 43 -4.09 -9.46 18.90
CA GLU A 43 -3.21 -8.94 19.96
C GLU A 43 -1.84 -8.54 19.40
N HIS A 44 -1.30 -9.37 18.50
CA HIS A 44 -0.03 -9.10 17.82
C HIS A 44 -0.20 -8.46 16.43
N HIS A 45 -1.44 -8.30 15.96
CA HIS A 45 -1.77 -7.77 14.63
C HIS A 45 -1.10 -8.56 13.52
N VAL A 46 -1.26 -9.88 13.58
CA VAL A 46 -0.73 -10.84 12.62
C VAL A 46 -1.88 -11.60 11.95
N ILE A 47 -1.79 -11.73 10.63
CA ILE A 47 -2.72 -12.49 9.80
C ILE A 47 -1.94 -13.61 9.12
N HIS A 48 -2.39 -14.83 9.34
CA HIS A 48 -1.88 -16.01 8.65
C HIS A 48 -2.91 -16.44 7.60
N GLY A 49 -2.47 -16.64 6.38
CA GLY A 49 -3.32 -17.12 5.31
C GLY A 49 -2.58 -18.01 4.32
N HIS A 50 -3.35 -18.69 3.48
CA HIS A 50 -2.80 -19.54 2.45
C HIS A 50 -3.51 -19.36 1.11
N LYS A 51 -2.79 -19.70 0.04
CA LYS A 51 -3.33 -19.82 -1.31
C LYS A 51 -2.61 -20.94 -2.02
N ARG A 52 -3.33 -22.03 -2.31
CA ARG A 52 -2.80 -23.23 -2.99
C ARG A 52 -1.65 -23.91 -2.22
N LYS A 53 -0.39 -23.55 -2.52
CA LYS A 53 0.83 -24.09 -1.90
C LYS A 53 1.72 -22.99 -1.30
N LYS A 54 1.21 -21.75 -1.28
CA LYS A 54 1.86 -20.57 -0.72
C LYS A 54 1.17 -20.22 0.59
N TYR A 55 1.97 -19.77 1.54
CA TYR A 55 1.56 -19.25 2.84
C TYR A 55 1.94 -17.78 2.89
N PHE A 56 1.13 -17.00 3.60
CA PHE A 56 1.26 -15.58 3.71
C PHE A 56 1.13 -15.18 5.16
N ASP A 57 2.12 -14.43 5.64
CA ASP A 57 2.11 -13.82 6.95
C ASP A 57 2.12 -12.32 6.77
N VAL A 58 1.07 -11.66 7.26
CA VAL A 58 0.94 -10.21 7.19
C VAL A 58 0.92 -9.66 8.60
N THR A 59 1.82 -8.72 8.90
CA THR A 59 1.92 -8.09 10.21
C THR A 59 1.89 -6.58 10.08
N LEU A 60 1.12 -5.92 10.94
CA LEU A 60 1.04 -4.47 11.00
C LEU A 60 1.60 -3.97 12.33
N GLN A 61 2.57 -3.05 12.26
CA GLN A 61 3.18 -2.44 13.43
C GLN A 61 2.96 -0.93 13.43
N ASP A 62 2.49 -0.38 14.56
CA ASP A 62 2.38 1.06 14.77
C ASP A 62 3.76 1.66 15.13
N MET A 63 4.13 2.76 14.47
CA MET A 63 5.37 3.50 14.72
C MET A 63 5.17 4.74 15.61
N GLY A 64 3.95 5.08 16.02
CA GLY A 64 3.67 6.14 16.99
C GLY A 64 3.49 7.56 16.43
N ASP A 65 3.78 7.78 15.14
CA ASP A 65 3.66 9.08 14.45
C ASP A 65 2.52 9.10 13.40
N GLY A 66 1.54 8.19 13.52
CA GLY A 66 0.52 7.99 12.47
C GLY A 66 1.08 7.32 11.21
N ALA A 67 2.25 6.71 11.32
CA ALA A 67 2.84 5.84 10.32
C ALA A 67 2.74 4.39 10.79
N VAL A 68 2.43 3.50 9.84
CA VAL A 68 2.36 2.06 10.09
C VAL A 68 3.37 1.34 9.20
N GLN A 69 3.98 0.31 9.77
CA GLN A 69 4.86 -0.59 9.05
C GLN A 69 4.13 -1.89 8.75
N LEU A 70 3.98 -2.18 7.46
CA LEU A 70 3.36 -3.39 6.95
C LEU A 70 4.45 -4.38 6.53
N PHE A 71 4.50 -5.50 7.21
CA PHE A 71 5.32 -6.66 6.85
C PHE A 71 4.43 -7.63 6.08
N PHE A 72 4.88 -8.04 4.90
CA PHE A 72 4.22 -9.03 4.08
C PHE A 72 5.24 -10.10 3.71
N ASP A 73 5.11 -11.27 4.30
CA ASP A 73 5.91 -12.43 3.95
C ASP A 73 5.08 -13.42 3.14
N GLN A 74 5.60 -13.82 1.98
CA GLN A 74 5.09 -14.94 1.22
C GLN A 74 6.16 -16.03 1.26
N HIS A 75 5.80 -17.20 1.80
CA HIS A 75 6.69 -18.35 1.81
C HIS A 75 5.96 -19.63 1.37
N LYS A 76 6.73 -20.70 1.22
CA LYS A 76 6.22 -22.05 0.94
C LYS A 76 6.55 -22.95 2.12
N LYS A 77 5.82 -24.05 2.25
CA LYS A 77 6.10 -25.08 3.29
C LYS A 77 7.54 -25.59 3.27
N TYR A 78 8.19 -25.59 2.11
CA TYR A 78 9.56 -26.05 1.91
C TYR A 78 10.33 -25.03 1.08
N ILE A 79 11.61 -24.84 1.42
CA ILE A 79 12.54 -24.00 0.65
C ILE A 79 12.80 -24.67 -0.70
N GLU A 80 12.57 -23.95 -1.80
CA GLU A 80 12.83 -24.47 -3.15
C GLU A 80 14.22 -24.05 -3.63
N VAL A 81 15.20 -24.94 -3.48
CA VAL A 81 16.61 -24.69 -3.86
C VAL A 81 16.79 -24.58 -5.38
N TYR A 82 15.89 -25.17 -6.17
CA TYR A 82 16.05 -25.35 -7.62
C TYR A 82 15.04 -24.59 -8.49
N THR A 83 14.10 -23.85 -7.89
CA THR A 83 13.13 -23.03 -8.65
C THR A 83 13.69 -21.63 -8.83
N TRP A 84 14.31 -21.38 -9.99
CA TRP A 84 14.92 -20.08 -10.33
C TRP A 84 13.91 -19.00 -10.72
N LYS A 85 12.62 -19.35 -10.86
CA LYS A 85 11.58 -18.38 -11.23
C LYS A 85 10.90 -17.84 -9.98
N PRO A 86 11.17 -16.58 -9.59
CA PRO A 86 10.42 -15.94 -8.53
C PRO A 86 8.95 -15.80 -8.93
N ASP A 87 8.06 -16.07 -7.98
CA ASP A 87 6.61 -15.93 -8.16
C ASP A 87 6.08 -14.95 -7.11
N TYR A 88 6.09 -13.66 -7.48
CA TYR A 88 5.70 -12.53 -6.63
C TYR A 88 4.37 -11.91 -7.05
N SER A 89 3.63 -12.54 -7.98
CA SER A 89 2.45 -11.92 -8.59
C SER A 89 1.35 -11.62 -7.58
N ASP A 90 1.18 -12.47 -6.56
CA ASP A 90 0.17 -12.28 -5.52
C ASP A 90 0.52 -11.08 -4.62
N VAL A 91 1.79 -10.96 -4.21
CA VAL A 91 2.28 -9.83 -3.39
C VAL A 91 2.25 -8.52 -4.17
N ASP A 92 2.66 -8.53 -5.44
CA ASP A 92 2.60 -7.35 -6.30
C ASP A 92 1.15 -6.90 -6.53
N ALA A 93 0.23 -7.84 -6.75
CA ALA A 93 -1.19 -7.56 -6.86
C ALA A 93 -1.76 -6.97 -5.56
N PHE A 94 -1.32 -7.49 -4.40
CA PHE A 94 -1.71 -6.96 -3.10
C PHE A 94 -1.34 -5.50 -2.92
N TYR A 95 -0.07 -5.16 -3.14
CA TYR A 95 0.36 -3.77 -2.97
C TYR A 95 -0.32 -2.84 -3.95
N LYS A 96 -0.50 -3.27 -5.20
CA LYS A 96 -1.21 -2.46 -6.20
C LYS A 96 -2.64 -2.15 -5.76
N LEU A 97 -3.36 -3.15 -5.24
CA LEU A 97 -4.72 -2.97 -4.75
C LEU A 97 -4.77 -2.11 -3.48
N TYR A 98 -3.85 -2.37 -2.55
CA TYR A 98 -3.75 -1.64 -1.28
C TYR A 98 -3.45 -0.16 -1.51
N GLU A 99 -2.44 0.17 -2.32
CA GLU A 99 -2.09 1.55 -2.67
C GLU A 99 -3.25 2.25 -3.40
N GLN A 100 -3.95 1.55 -4.30
CA GLN A 100 -5.12 2.11 -4.96
C GLN A 100 -6.22 2.50 -3.96
N ARG A 101 -6.53 1.62 -3.00
CA ARG A 101 -7.55 1.90 -1.98
C ARG A 101 -7.13 3.01 -1.02
N LEU A 102 -5.84 3.10 -0.70
CA LEU A 102 -5.29 4.23 0.07
C LEU A 102 -5.50 5.56 -0.66
N ILE A 103 -5.23 5.59 -1.96
CA ILE A 103 -5.47 6.78 -2.79
C ILE A 103 -6.97 7.11 -2.80
N GLU A 104 -7.84 6.12 -2.96
CA GLU A 104 -9.29 6.31 -2.93
C GLU A 104 -9.77 6.88 -1.60
N MET A 105 -9.27 6.38 -0.46
CA MET A 105 -9.60 6.91 0.86
C MET A 105 -9.17 8.38 1.02
N LYS A 106 -7.95 8.72 0.59
CA LYS A 106 -7.46 10.12 0.61
C LYS A 106 -8.22 11.00 -0.39
N ALA A 107 -8.73 10.41 -1.46
CA ALA A 107 -9.41 11.12 -2.54
C ALA A 107 -10.85 11.49 -2.24
N PHE A 108 -11.46 11.10 -1.11
CA PHE A 108 -12.82 11.54 -0.76
C PHE A 108 -12.84 12.38 0.52
N ILE A 109 -13.39 13.58 0.41
CA ILE A 109 -13.66 14.48 1.53
C ILE A 109 -15.17 14.68 1.67
N ARG A 110 -15.64 14.97 2.89
CA ARG A 110 -17.03 15.36 3.10
C ARG A 110 -17.17 16.87 2.95
N CYS A 111 -18.13 17.32 2.15
CA CYS A 111 -18.42 18.74 2.02
C CYS A 111 -18.91 19.31 3.37
N THR A 112 -18.37 20.45 3.79
CA THR A 112 -18.73 21.12 5.06
C THR A 112 -20.15 21.69 5.07
N SER A 113 -20.71 22.03 3.90
CA SER A 113 -22.07 22.57 3.82
C SER A 113 -23.15 21.48 3.75
N CYS A 114 -22.97 20.44 2.92
CA CYS A 114 -24.02 19.46 2.65
C CYS A 114 -23.72 18.06 3.19
N GLY A 115 -22.50 17.78 3.65
CA GLY A 115 -22.08 16.47 4.14
C GLY A 115 -21.86 15.41 3.06
N HIS A 116 -22.05 15.74 1.78
CA HIS A 116 -21.89 14.79 0.67
C HIS A 116 -20.43 14.39 0.48
N LYS A 117 -20.19 13.12 0.14
CA LYS A 117 -18.85 12.61 -0.20
C LYS A 117 -18.48 13.13 -1.59
N VAL A 118 -17.43 13.94 -1.65
CA VAL A 118 -16.94 14.56 -2.87
C VAL A 118 -15.47 14.25 -3.03
N ARG A 119 -14.99 14.23 -4.28
CA ARG A 119 -13.57 13.97 -4.52
C ARG A 119 -12.73 15.14 -4.00
N ALA A 120 -11.64 14.85 -3.31
CA ALA A 120 -10.68 15.82 -2.78
C ALA A 120 -10.17 16.75 -3.89
N ASN A 121 -10.05 16.23 -5.11
CA ASN A 121 -9.60 17.01 -6.28
C ASN A 121 -10.74 17.81 -6.98
N THR A 122 -11.82 18.17 -6.28
CA THR A 122 -12.91 18.96 -6.86
C THR A 122 -12.98 20.36 -6.26
N LYS A 123 -12.96 21.38 -7.13
CA LYS A 123 -13.05 22.79 -6.70
C LYS A 123 -14.43 23.14 -6.15
N PHE A 124 -15.45 22.39 -6.56
CA PHE A 124 -16.85 22.64 -6.21
C PHE A 124 -17.55 21.32 -5.89
N CYS A 125 -18.38 21.34 -4.85
CA CYS A 125 -19.30 20.24 -4.58
C CYS A 125 -20.38 20.17 -5.69
N PRO A 126 -20.59 19.02 -6.35
CA PRO A 126 -21.60 18.87 -7.41
C PRO A 126 -23.03 19.01 -6.92
N GLU A 127 -23.29 18.76 -5.63
CA GLU A 127 -24.63 18.82 -5.04
C GLU A 127 -25.02 20.23 -4.57
N CYS A 128 -24.12 20.90 -3.82
CA CYS A 128 -24.45 22.19 -3.19
C CYS A 128 -23.73 23.40 -3.81
N GLY A 129 -22.80 23.20 -4.73
CA GLY A 129 -22.02 24.27 -5.36
C GLY A 129 -21.00 24.95 -4.45
N THR A 130 -20.90 24.56 -3.17
CA THR A 130 -19.92 25.12 -2.23
C THR A 130 -18.50 24.85 -2.73
N ARG A 131 -17.67 25.90 -2.75
CA ARG A 131 -16.25 25.79 -3.09
C ARG A 131 -15.51 25.05 -1.99
N ILE A 132 -14.66 24.10 -2.38
CA ILE A 132 -13.83 23.33 -1.45
C ILE A 132 -12.38 23.76 -1.65
N ASN A 133 -11.72 24.13 -0.55
CA ASN A 133 -10.32 24.51 -0.59
C ASN A 133 -9.47 23.24 -0.60
N PHE A 134 -8.66 23.13 -1.64
CA PHE A 134 -7.59 22.15 -1.72
C PHE A 134 -6.49 22.52 -0.73
N ASN A 135 -6.05 21.59 0.11
CA ASN A 135 -4.69 21.64 0.61
C ASN A 135 -3.84 20.83 -0.38
N GLU A 136 -2.86 21.52 -0.98
CA GLU A 136 -1.96 21.01 -2.01
C GLU A 136 -0.82 20.14 -1.44
N ASP A 137 -0.84 19.84 -0.14
CA ASP A 137 0.30 19.26 0.58
C ASP A 137 0.47 17.73 0.47
N VAL A 138 -0.37 17.03 -0.31
CA VAL A 138 -0.43 15.54 -0.30
C VAL A 138 -0.03 14.90 -1.63
N ILE A 139 0.30 15.69 -2.66
CA ILE A 139 0.74 15.17 -3.96
C ILE A 139 2.06 15.85 -4.28
N ASP A 140 3.16 15.24 -3.84
CA ASP A 140 4.45 15.20 -4.55
C ASP A 140 5.46 14.41 -3.70
N ASN A 141 5.51 13.10 -3.92
CA ASN A 141 6.72 12.32 -3.64
C ASN A 141 6.97 11.31 -4.77
N SER A 142 6.86 11.80 -6.00
CA SER A 142 7.45 11.17 -7.16
C SER A 142 7.93 12.27 -8.10
N ASP A 143 9.25 12.28 -8.33
CA ASP A 143 9.94 12.97 -9.42
C ASP A 143 10.48 14.39 -9.22
N GLU A 144 11.38 14.58 -8.25
CA GLU A 144 12.52 15.49 -8.46
C GLU A 144 13.85 14.86 -8.02
N LYS A 145 14.48 14.14 -8.97
CA LYS A 145 15.92 14.25 -9.21
C LYS A 145 16.28 13.72 -10.61
N LYS A 146 15.75 14.38 -11.63
CA LYS A 146 16.42 14.50 -12.93
C LYS A 146 16.86 15.95 -13.09
N SER A 147 18.13 16.25 -12.79
CA SER A 147 18.97 17.26 -13.47
C SER A 147 20.28 17.53 -12.73
N ILE A 148 21.03 16.48 -12.37
CA ILE A 148 22.47 16.63 -12.04
C ILE A 148 23.35 16.02 -13.15
N PHE A 149 22.88 14.97 -13.81
CA PHE A 149 23.63 14.32 -14.90
C PHE A 149 23.59 15.10 -16.23
N ASP A 150 22.65 16.02 -16.43
CA ASP A 150 22.46 16.75 -17.70
C ASP A 150 23.33 18.03 -17.81
N SER A 151 23.98 18.44 -16.73
CA SER A 151 24.94 19.56 -16.71
C SER A 151 26.41 19.12 -16.84
N ILE A 152 26.70 17.82 -16.81
CA ILE A 152 28.07 17.29 -16.86
C ILE A 152 28.47 16.84 -18.29
N PHE A 153 27.51 16.54 -19.17
CA PHE A 153 27.78 16.00 -20.51
C PHE A 153 27.47 16.95 -21.68
N ARG A 154 27.33 18.26 -21.43
CA ARG A 154 27.28 19.29 -22.49
C ARG A 154 28.55 20.15 -22.46
N SER A 155 29.53 19.64 -23.21
CA SER A 155 30.56 20.35 -23.99
C SER A 155 31.51 21.30 -23.25
N ASP A 156 32.78 20.89 -23.19
CA ASP A 156 33.88 21.75 -23.64
C ASP A 156 34.72 20.94 -24.65
N ASP A 157 34.94 21.57 -25.82
CA ASP A 157 35.63 21.19 -27.05
C ASP A 157 34.99 20.17 -28.04
#